data_AF-A0A968WE94-F1
#
_entry.id   AF-A0A968WE94-F1
#
_cell.length_a   1.000
_cell.length_b   1.000
_cell.length_c   1.000
_cell.angle_alpha   90.00
_cell.angle_beta   90.00
_cell.angle_gamma   90.00
#
_symmetry.space_group_name_H-M   'P 1'
#
loop_
_entity.id
_entity.type
_entity.pdbx_description
1 polymer ?
#
loop_
_entity_poly.entity_id
_entity_poly.type
_entity_poly.pdbx_seq_one_letter_code
_entity_poly.pdbx_strand_id
1 'polypeptide(L)'
;MRHILTLLLLASAIHCGYSQAKMRKLPNTINHPSINLFAPFMSFDGSGLVFISDNAEDQALTPFFTRRELADWQAPAALPKNVNTRMNFLYGYSLNADGRILFFQH
;
A
#
# COMPACT_ATOMS: atom_id res chain seq x y z
N MET A 1 -46.16 12.22 0.49
CA MET A 1 -45.05 11.51 -0.20
C MET A 1 -43.86 12.39 -0.54
N ARG A 2 -44.03 13.59 -1.13
CA ARG A 2 -42.89 14.46 -1.54
C ARG A 2 -41.90 14.78 -0.41
N HIS A 3 -42.39 15.15 0.78
CA HIS A 3 -41.54 15.48 1.93
C HIS A 3 -40.76 14.30 2.51
N ILE A 4 -41.31 13.08 2.41
CA ILE A 4 -40.64 11.85 2.86
C ILE A 4 -39.47 11.52 1.94
N LEU A 5 -39.64 11.72 0.63
CA LEU A 5 -38.59 11.51 -0.36
C LEU A 5 -37.43 12.51 -0.17
N THR A 6 -37.75 13.76 0.14
CA THR A 6 -36.75 14.80 0.44
C THR A 6 -35.94 14.46 1.70
N LEU A 7 -36.61 13.98 2.76
CA LEU A 7 -35.96 13.54 4.00
C LEU A 7 -35.01 12.35 3.78
N LEU A 8 -35.42 11.36 2.95
CA LEU A 8 -34.58 10.21 2.61
C LEU A 8 -33.33 10.60 1.81
N LEU A 9 -33.44 11.56 0.89
CA LEU A 9 -32.31 12.09 0.11
C LEU A 9 -31.33 12.89 0.98
N LEU A 10 -31.83 13.65 1.96
CA LEU A 10 -30.96 14.35 2.91
C LEU A 10 -30.25 13.35 3.85
N ALA A 11 -30.93 12.29 4.30
CA ALA A 11 -30.33 11.27 5.16
C ALA A 11 -29.20 10.49 4.45
N SER A 12 -29.37 10.14 3.17
CA SER A 12 -28.34 9.41 2.41
C SER A 12 -27.09 10.26 2.13
N ALA A 13 -27.25 11.56 1.90
CA ALA A 13 -26.13 12.47 1.71
C ALA A 13 -25.24 12.59 2.96
N ILE A 14 -25.82 12.50 4.16
CA ILE A 14 -25.09 12.58 5.43
C ILE A 14 -24.22 11.33 5.64
N HIS A 15 -24.66 10.14 5.21
CA HIS A 15 -23.88 8.91 5.37
C HIS A 15 -22.63 8.85 4.48
N CYS A 16 -22.62 9.50 3.32
CA CYS A 16 -21.43 9.56 2.46
C CYS A 16 -20.26 10.31 3.12
N GLY A 17 -20.53 11.34 3.94
CA GLY A 17 -19.48 12.16 4.56
C GLY A 17 -18.68 11.45 5.66
N TYR A 18 -19.25 10.41 6.29
CA TYR A 18 -18.59 9.64 7.36
C TYR A 18 -17.92 8.35 6.87
N SER A 19 -17.97 8.06 5.56
CA SER A 19 -17.44 6.82 5.00
C SER A 19 -15.92 6.83 4.76
N GLN A 20 -15.24 7.96 4.94
CA GLN A 20 -13.78 8.00 4.77
C GLN A 20 -13.11 7.33 5.99
N ALA A 21 -12.39 6.24 5.74
CA ALA A 21 -11.62 5.57 6.78
C ALA A 21 -10.63 6.55 7.42
N LYS A 22 -10.46 6.47 8.75
CA LYS A 22 -9.44 7.26 9.46
C LYS A 22 -8.07 6.98 8.86
N MET A 23 -7.33 8.04 8.54
CA MET A 23 -5.95 7.92 8.10
C MET A 23 -5.12 7.25 9.19
N ARG A 24 -4.42 6.17 8.84
CA ARG A 24 -3.52 5.45 9.74
C ARG A 24 -2.10 5.59 9.22
N LYS A 25 -1.19 6.06 10.07
CA LYS A 25 0.24 6.07 9.74
C LYS A 25 0.75 4.63 9.68
N LEU A 26 1.61 4.35 8.71
CA LEU A 26 2.43 3.14 8.72
C LEU A 26 3.41 3.20 9.91
N PRO A 27 3.77 2.05 10.49
CA PRO A 27 4.74 1.99 11.58
C PRO A 27 6.12 2.46 11.12
N ASN A 28 6.94 2.89 12.08
CA ASN A 28 8.31 3.35 11.82
C ASN A 28 9.22 2.29 11.18
N THR A 29 8.88 1.00 11.28
CA THR A 29 9.58 -0.08 10.58
C THR A 29 9.43 -0.01 9.06
N ILE A 30 8.40 0.69 8.56
CA ILE A 30 8.18 0.94 7.14
C ILE A 30 8.45 2.41 6.80
N ASN A 31 7.92 3.34 7.61
CA ASN A 31 7.95 4.78 7.33
C ASN A 31 8.81 5.53 8.35
N HIS A 32 10.12 5.59 8.08
CA HIS A 32 11.09 6.28 8.94
C HIS A 32 11.73 7.48 8.23
N PRO A 33 11.94 8.63 8.90
CA PRO A 33 12.50 9.83 8.26
C PRO A 33 13.93 9.69 7.70
N SER A 34 14.68 8.68 8.15
CA SER A 34 16.05 8.42 7.66
C SER A 34 16.11 7.49 6.45
N ILE A 35 14.97 7.05 5.93
CA ILE A 35 14.86 6.09 4.84
C ILE A 35 14.10 6.76 3.70
N ASN A 36 14.62 6.64 2.48
CA ASN A 36 13.89 7.08 1.30
C ASN A 36 12.93 5.98 0.83
N LEU A 37 11.70 6.37 0.50
CA LEU A 37 10.60 5.47 0.15
C LEU A 37 9.91 5.95 -1.12
N PHE A 38 9.74 5.07 -2.11
CA PHE A 38 9.18 5.44 -3.41
C PHE A 38 8.19 4.40 -3.95
N ALA A 39 7.31 4.88 -4.85
CA ALA A 39 6.37 4.08 -5.65
C ALA A 39 5.52 3.04 -4.89
N PRO A 40 4.95 3.35 -3.70
CA PRO A 40 4.23 2.34 -2.93
C PRO A 40 3.02 1.79 -3.69
N PHE A 41 2.81 0.47 -3.60
CA PHE A 41 1.59 -0.20 -4.07
C PHE A 41 1.06 -1.13 -2.97
N MET A 42 -0.21 -0.94 -2.61
CA MET A 42 -0.91 -1.74 -1.60
C MET A 42 -1.89 -2.70 -2.27
N SER A 43 -1.98 -3.93 -1.78
CA SER A 43 -3.01 -4.88 -2.22
C SER A 43 -4.41 -4.39 -1.86
N PHE A 44 -5.43 -4.92 -2.55
CA PHE A 44 -6.82 -4.50 -2.35
C PHE A 44 -7.33 -4.77 -0.93
N ASP A 45 -6.95 -5.90 -0.33
CA ASP A 45 -7.29 -6.24 1.06
C ASP A 45 -6.50 -5.41 2.11
N GLY A 46 -5.58 -4.56 1.66
CA GLY A 46 -4.73 -3.73 2.52
C GLY A 46 -3.75 -4.53 3.38
N SER A 47 -3.46 -5.80 3.04
CA SER A 47 -2.56 -6.65 3.80
C SER A 47 -1.15 -6.72 3.22
N GLY A 48 -0.95 -6.49 1.92
CA GLY A 48 0.35 -6.49 1.27
C GLY A 48 0.77 -5.09 0.83
N LEU A 49 2.05 -4.76 0.99
CA LEU A 49 2.64 -3.52 0.54
C LEU A 49 3.99 -3.81 -0.12
N VAL A 50 4.16 -3.32 -1.34
CA VAL A 50 5.43 -3.30 -2.06
C VAL A 50 5.83 -1.85 -2.29
N PHE A 51 7.12 -1.55 -2.12
CA PHE A 51 7.67 -0.20 -2.25
C PHE A 51 9.17 -0.27 -2.57
N ILE A 52 9.75 0.84 -3.01
CA ILE A 52 11.20 0.97 -3.23
C ILE A 52 11.83 1.69 -2.06
N SER A 53 13.00 1.25 -1.64
CA SER A 53 13.77 1.92 -0.59
C SER A 53 15.28 1.78 -0.81
N ASP A 54 16.04 2.75 -0.29
CA ASP A 54 17.50 2.70 -0.15
C ASP A 54 17.96 2.00 1.15
N ASN A 55 17.04 1.41 1.93
CA ASN A 55 17.36 0.66 3.15
C ASN A 55 17.91 -0.76 2.89
N ALA A 56 18.60 -0.97 1.77
CA ALA A 56 19.33 -2.18 1.46
C ALA A 56 20.77 -2.10 1.99
N GLU A 57 21.46 -3.24 2.11
CA GLU A 57 22.84 -3.30 2.65
C GLU A 57 23.83 -2.42 1.86
N ASP A 58 23.65 -2.31 0.55
CA ASP A 58 24.47 -1.53 -0.37
C ASP A 58 23.91 -0.13 -0.67
N GLN A 59 22.83 0.27 0.01
CA GLN A 59 22.08 1.51 -0.21
C GLN A 59 21.51 1.67 -1.63
N ALA A 60 21.49 0.60 -2.43
CA ALA A 60 20.87 0.63 -3.74
C ALA A 60 19.35 0.67 -3.60
N LEU A 61 18.69 1.45 -4.47
CA LEU A 61 17.24 1.46 -4.57
C LEU A 61 16.74 0.05 -4.89
N THR A 62 16.07 -0.55 -3.91
CA THR A 62 15.68 -1.96 -3.91
C THR A 62 14.19 -2.07 -3.61
N PRO A 63 13.45 -2.96 -4.29
CA PRO A 63 12.10 -3.30 -3.89
C PRO A 63 12.07 -4.09 -2.59
N PHE A 64 11.18 -3.67 -1.71
CA PHE A 64 10.83 -4.37 -0.49
C PHE A 64 9.36 -4.78 -0.53
N PHE A 65 9.07 -5.90 0.12
CA PHE A 65 7.72 -6.34 0.39
C PHE A 65 7.51 -6.48 1.90
N THR A 66 6.35 -6.06 2.38
CA THR A 66 5.89 -6.28 3.76
C THR A 66 4.42 -6.69 3.74
N ARG A 67 4.04 -7.48 4.74
CA ARG A 67 2.67 -7.94 4.94
C ARG A 67 2.20 -7.57 6.35
N ARG A 68 0.93 -7.19 6.46
CA ARG A 68 0.22 -7.06 7.72
C ARG A 68 -0.34 -8.42 8.11
N GLU A 69 0.09 -8.92 9.26
CA GLU A 69 -0.47 -10.11 9.88
C GLU A 69 -1.24 -9.69 11.12
N LEU A 70 -2.49 -10.14 11.23
CA LEU A 70 -3.43 -9.69 12.25
C LEU A 70 -3.57 -8.15 12.23
N ALA A 71 -2.96 -7.46 13.19
CA ALA A 71 -2.99 -6.00 13.32
C ALA A 71 -1.65 -5.32 12.97
N ASP A 72 -0.57 -6.08 12.85
CA ASP A 72 0.79 -5.55 12.82
C ASP A 72 1.47 -5.80 11.49
N TRP A 73 2.29 -4.84 11.07
CA TRP A 73 3.12 -4.99 9.89
C TRP A 73 4.41 -5.73 10.23
N GLN A 74 4.72 -6.73 9.41
CA GLN A 74 6.00 -7.40 9.48
C GLN A 74 7.14 -6.48 9.00
N ALA A 75 8.36 -6.78 9.43
CA ALA A 75 9.54 -6.08 8.93
C ALA A 75 9.63 -6.25 7.39
N PRO A 76 9.88 -5.16 6.63
CA PRO A 76 10.06 -5.28 5.19
C PRO A 76 11.25 -6.15 4.82
N ALA A 77 11.08 -7.00 3.82
CA ALA A 77 12.15 -7.82 3.26
C ALA A 77 12.39 -7.44 1.80
N ALA A 78 13.66 -7.37 1.41
CA ALA A 78 14.03 -7.15 0.01
C ALA A 78 13.49 -8.29 -0.86
N LEU A 79 12.97 -7.97 -2.04
CA LEU A 79 12.55 -9.00 -2.99
C LEU A 79 13.75 -9.83 -3.46
N PRO A 80 13.54 -11.12 -3.80
CA PRO A 80 14.60 -11.99 -4.30
C PRO A 80 15.39 -11.40 -5.47
N LYS A 81 16.70 -11.69 -5.54
CA LYS A 81 17.60 -11.11 -6.55
C LYS A 81 17.14 -11.35 -7.99
N ASN A 82 16.53 -12.50 -8.30
CA ASN A 82 15.98 -12.80 -9.62
C ASN A 82 14.82 -11.89 -10.04
N VAL A 83 14.17 -11.21 -9.08
CA VAL A 83 13.19 -10.15 -9.33
C VAL A 83 13.88 -8.77 -9.33
N ASN A 84 14.91 -8.59 -8.50
CA ASN A 84 15.63 -7.33 -8.30
C ASN A 84 16.75 -7.04 -9.34
N THR A 85 17.16 -8.01 -10.17
CA THR A 85 18.43 -7.92 -10.93
C THR A 85 18.55 -6.76 -11.92
N ARG A 86 17.46 -6.10 -12.32
CA ARG A 86 17.46 -4.91 -13.20
C ARG A 86 16.31 -3.95 -12.91
N MET A 87 15.73 -3.99 -11.72
CA MET A 87 14.44 -3.31 -11.51
C MET A 87 14.64 -1.81 -11.24
N ASN A 88 14.72 -1.04 -12.33
CA ASN A 88 14.81 0.42 -12.35
C ASN A 88 13.43 1.11 -12.34
N PHE A 89 12.34 0.36 -12.16
CA PHE A 89 10.95 0.82 -11.95
C PHE A 89 10.38 1.88 -12.89
N LEU A 90 11.02 2.10 -14.04
CA LEU A 90 10.44 2.91 -15.11
C LEU A 90 9.08 2.38 -15.58
N TYR A 91 8.82 1.06 -15.39
CA TYR A 91 7.64 0.37 -15.92
C TYR A 91 6.59 -0.05 -14.86
N GLY A 92 6.82 0.24 -13.57
CA GLY A 92 5.87 0.01 -12.48
C GLY A 92 5.65 -1.45 -12.05
N TYR A 93 4.85 -1.64 -11.00
CA TYR A 93 4.44 -2.94 -10.44
C TYR A 93 3.08 -2.84 -9.76
N SER A 94 2.45 -3.99 -9.54
CA SER A 94 1.20 -4.10 -8.81
C SER A 94 1.06 -5.43 -8.07
N LEU A 95 0.16 -5.47 -7.10
CA LEU A 95 -0.23 -6.66 -6.37
C LEU A 95 -1.63 -7.12 -6.81
N ASN A 96 -1.86 -8.43 -6.79
CA ASN A 96 -3.23 -8.97 -6.83
C ASN A 96 -4.01 -8.60 -5.56
N ALA A 97 -5.31 -8.95 -5.53
CA ALA A 97 -6.22 -8.49 -4.49
C ALA A 97 -5.79 -8.85 -3.04
N ASP A 98 -5.20 -10.03 -2.83
CA ASP A 98 -4.76 -10.53 -1.51
C ASP A 98 -3.25 -10.35 -1.25
N GLY A 99 -2.56 -9.65 -2.15
CA GLY A 99 -1.13 -9.33 -2.03
C GLY A 99 -0.19 -10.53 -2.11
N ARG A 100 -0.63 -11.68 -2.62
CA ARG A 100 0.20 -12.88 -2.76
C ARG A 100 0.95 -12.97 -4.10
N ILE A 101 0.48 -12.24 -5.11
CA ILE A 101 1.07 -12.25 -6.46
C ILE A 101 1.50 -10.83 -6.80
N LEU A 102 2.78 -10.69 -7.16
CA LEU A 102 3.36 -9.46 -7.70
C LEU A 102 3.35 -9.55 -9.23
N PHE A 103 2.77 -8.55 -9.88
CA PHE A 103 2.90 -8.31 -11.31
C PHE A 103 3.90 -7.18 -11.54
N PHE A 104 4.84 -7.39 -12.45
CA PHE A 104 5.88 -6.42 -12.79
C PHE A 104 6.25 -6.56 -14.27
N GLN A 105 6.78 -5.49 -14.84
CA GLN A 105 7.26 -5.46 -16.22
C GLN A 105 8.80 -5.48 -16.25
N HIS A 106 9.36 -6.20 -17.23
CA HIS A 106 10.79 -6.28 -17.51
C HIS A 106 11.05 -5.77 -18.94
#